data_AF-A0A1I7XHC9-F1
#
_entry.id   AF-A0A1I7XHC9-F1
#
_cell.length_a   1.000
_cell.length_b   1.000
_cell.length_c   1.000
_cell.angle_alpha   90.00
_cell.angle_beta   90.00
_cell.angle_gamma   90.00
#
_symmetry.space_group_name_H-M   'P 1'
#
loop_
_entity.id
_entity.type
_entity.pdbx_description
1 polymer ?
#
loop_
_entity_poly.entity_id
_entity_poly.type
_entity_poly.pdbx_seq_one_letter_code
_entity_poly.pdbx_strand_id
1 'polypeptide(L)'
;MNKKVEQIKALIVGCRDSETRFLVRSLSGKLRIGLAEQSVLVALANAFTAYHIKKNELKLSSSKVDELKAHNTFILKTAYCQCPNYDKILNVALKEGLESITSKCKLTPENFKVMPRIGTGFSDDDLKVQYEMLSEYKIEKVWYYF
;
A
#
# COMPACT_ATOMS: atom_id res chain seq x y z
N MET A 1 -30.90 15.75 10.31
CA MET A 1 -29.50 15.71 10.81
C MET A 1 -29.08 14.36 11.42
N ASN A 2 -29.78 13.23 11.21
CA ASN A 2 -29.42 11.93 11.85
C ASN A 2 -29.10 10.77 10.89
N LYS A 3 -29.02 10.99 9.56
CA LYS A 3 -28.84 9.91 8.56
C LYS A 3 -27.61 9.03 8.82
N LYS A 4 -26.48 9.63 9.21
CA LYS A 4 -25.25 8.88 9.56
C LYS A 4 -25.46 7.98 10.77
N VAL A 5 -26.16 8.48 11.80
CA VAL A 5 -26.44 7.74 13.03
C VAL A 5 -27.42 6.60 12.75
N GLU A 6 -28.42 6.80 11.91
CA GLU A 6 -29.36 5.76 11.48
C GLU A 6 -28.66 4.65 10.69
N GLN A 7 -27.76 5.00 9.78
CA GLN A 7 -26.95 4.01 9.04
C GLN A 7 -26.04 3.19 9.98
N ILE A 8 -25.39 3.85 10.95
CA ILE A 8 -24.55 3.15 11.93
C ILE A 8 -25.39 2.20 12.78
N LYS A 9 -26.58 2.63 13.24
CA LYS A 9 -27.51 1.77 13.97
C LYS A 9 -27.91 0.55 13.14
N ALA A 10 -28.26 0.74 11.87
CA ALA A 10 -28.63 -0.35 10.97
C ALA A 10 -27.49 -1.35 10.79
N LEU A 11 -26.24 -0.87 10.63
CA LEU A 11 -25.06 -1.73 10.53
C LEU A 11 -24.82 -2.53 11.82
N ILE A 12 -24.94 -1.88 12.99
CA ILE A 12 -24.76 -2.55 14.29
C ILE A 12 -25.80 -3.64 14.50
N VAL A 13 -27.06 -3.41 14.13
CA VAL A 13 -28.14 -4.41 14.23
C VAL A 13 -27.86 -5.62 13.32
N GLY A 14 -27.21 -5.40 12.17
CA GLY A 14 -26.86 -6.47 11.24
C GLY A 14 -25.60 -7.27 11.61
N CYS A 15 -24.75 -6.75 12.50
CA CYS A 15 -23.49 -7.39 12.88
C CYS A 15 -23.68 -8.67 13.68
N ARG A 16 -22.81 -9.65 13.43
CA ARG A 16 -22.71 -10.92 14.17
C ARG A 16 -21.36 -11.04 14.88
N ASP A 17 -21.35 -11.71 16.02
CA ASP A 17 -20.15 -12.04 16.78
C ASP A 17 -19.20 -10.84 17.03
N SER A 18 -18.03 -10.87 16.39
CA SER A 18 -16.98 -9.86 16.55
C SER A 18 -17.06 -8.70 15.56
N GLU A 19 -18.00 -8.72 14.61
CA GLU A 19 -18.14 -7.69 13.57
C GLU A 19 -18.40 -6.31 14.19
N THR A 20 -19.28 -6.23 15.19
CA THR A 20 -19.59 -4.98 15.90
C THR A 20 -18.34 -4.33 16.49
N ARG A 21 -17.41 -5.15 17.01
CA ARG A 21 -16.15 -4.68 17.59
C ARG A 21 -15.29 -3.99 16.53
N PHE A 22 -15.13 -4.61 15.36
CA PHE A 22 -14.33 -4.04 14.29
C PHE A 22 -15.02 -2.84 13.63
N LEU A 23 -16.34 -2.89 13.46
CA LEU A 23 -17.13 -1.76 12.94
C LEU A 23 -16.96 -0.50 13.82
N VAL A 24 -17.17 -0.62 15.13
CA VAL A 24 -17.01 0.51 16.07
C VAL A 24 -15.56 1.02 16.09
N ARG A 25 -14.57 0.12 15.99
CA ARG A 25 -13.16 0.50 15.92
C ARG A 25 -12.79 1.22 14.60
N SER A 26 -13.40 0.82 13.49
CA SER A 26 -13.25 1.51 12.20
C SER A 26 -13.87 2.90 12.23
N LEU A 27 -15.09 3.04 12.76
CA LEU A 27 -15.78 4.34 12.89
C LEU A 27 -15.07 5.30 13.84
N SER A 28 -14.40 4.79 14.87
CA SER A 28 -13.57 5.60 15.78
C SER A 28 -12.17 5.92 15.22
N GLY A 29 -11.85 5.44 14.01
CA GLY A 29 -10.58 5.68 13.33
C GLY A 29 -9.38 4.94 13.93
N LYS A 30 -9.61 3.99 14.85
CA LYS A 30 -8.55 3.26 15.58
C LYS A 30 -8.83 1.75 15.56
N LEU A 31 -8.46 1.09 14.47
CA LEU A 31 -8.71 -0.34 14.28
C LEU A 31 -7.97 -1.24 15.29
N ARG A 32 -6.74 -0.85 15.69
CA ARG A 32 -5.91 -1.54 16.71
C ARG A 32 -5.71 -3.05 16.45
N ILE A 33 -5.40 -3.42 15.21
CA ILE A 33 -5.11 -4.82 14.81
C ILE A 33 -3.62 -5.14 14.74
N GLY A 34 -2.74 -4.16 14.97
CA GLY A 34 -1.28 -4.34 14.91
C GLY A 34 -0.72 -4.51 13.50
N LEU A 35 -1.56 -4.37 12.47
CA LEU A 35 -1.18 -4.40 11.06
C LEU A 35 -1.43 -3.04 10.42
N ALA A 36 -0.56 -2.68 9.48
CA ALA A 36 -0.64 -1.42 8.75
C ALA A 36 -0.53 -1.67 7.24
N GLU A 37 -0.53 -0.57 6.48
CA GLU A 37 -0.46 -0.55 5.02
C GLU A 37 0.64 -1.46 4.44
N GLN A 38 1.86 -1.41 5.00
CA GLN A 38 2.95 -2.26 4.54
C GLN A 38 2.65 -3.76 4.69
N SER A 39 1.97 -4.15 5.77
CA SER A 39 1.55 -5.54 5.98
C SER A 39 0.48 -5.96 4.97
N VAL A 40 -0.44 -5.06 4.64
CA VAL A 40 -1.49 -5.32 3.64
C VAL A 40 -0.89 -5.53 2.25
N LEU A 41 0.08 -4.70 1.84
CA LEU A 41 0.76 -4.87 0.55
C LEU A 41 1.50 -6.21 0.45
N VAL A 42 2.21 -6.62 1.52
CA VAL A 42 2.88 -7.93 1.57
C VAL A 42 1.86 -9.06 1.46
N ALA A 43 0.75 -8.98 2.22
CA ALA A 43 -0.29 -9.99 2.19
C ALA A 43 -0.96 -10.12 0.80
N LEU A 44 -1.22 -8.99 0.13
CA LEU A 44 -1.78 -8.98 -1.23
C LEU A 44 -0.82 -9.62 -2.24
N ALA A 45 0.46 -9.24 -2.22
CA ALA A 45 1.45 -9.81 -3.12
C ALA A 45 1.59 -11.33 -2.93
N ASN A 46 1.57 -11.80 -1.68
CA ASN A 46 1.60 -13.22 -1.36
C ASN A 46 0.34 -13.94 -1.84
N ALA A 47 -0.84 -13.33 -1.69
CA ALA A 47 -2.11 -13.90 -2.16
C ALA A 47 -2.13 -14.06 -3.69
N PHE A 48 -1.68 -13.06 -4.44
CA PHE A 48 -1.55 -13.15 -5.89
C PHE A 48 -0.53 -14.20 -6.32
N THR A 49 0.59 -14.31 -5.61
CA THR A 49 1.60 -15.35 -5.85
C THR A 49 1.02 -16.74 -5.66
N ALA A 50 0.31 -16.97 -4.56
CA ALA A 50 -0.35 -18.24 -4.28
C ALA A 50 -1.43 -18.58 -5.32
N TYR A 51 -2.21 -17.58 -5.75
CA TYR A 51 -3.19 -17.75 -6.82
C TYR A 51 -2.55 -18.15 -8.15
N HIS A 52 -1.44 -17.50 -8.52
CA HIS A 52 -0.69 -17.82 -9.74
C HIS A 52 -0.11 -19.23 -9.73
N ILE A 53 0.49 -19.65 -8.60
CA ILE A 53 1.01 -21.02 -8.43
C ILE A 53 -0.11 -22.05 -8.57
N LYS A 54 -1.26 -21.81 -7.93
CA LYS A 54 -2.42 -22.72 -7.98
C LYS A 54 -3.02 -22.80 -9.38
N LYS A 55 -3.16 -21.66 -10.07
CA LYS A 55 -3.76 -21.59 -11.42
C LYS A 55 -2.91 -22.30 -12.48
N ASN A 56 -1.59 -22.22 -12.37
CA ASN A 56 -0.66 -22.79 -13.34
C ASN A 56 -0.10 -24.15 -12.90
N GLU A 57 -0.62 -24.72 -11.81
CA GLU A 57 -0.21 -26.01 -11.22
C GLU A 57 1.32 -26.14 -11.03
N LEU A 58 1.99 -25.03 -10.70
CA LEU A 58 3.45 -24.97 -10.63
C LEU A 58 3.94 -25.72 -9.38
N LYS A 59 4.67 -26.82 -9.59
CA LYS A 59 5.40 -27.51 -8.52
C LYS A 59 6.75 -26.82 -8.30
N LEU A 60 6.77 -25.88 -7.37
CA LEU A 60 7.97 -25.14 -6.98
C LEU A 60 8.53 -25.68 -5.64
N SER A 61 9.85 -25.68 -5.51
CA SER A 61 10.53 -25.89 -4.21
C SER A 61 10.20 -24.74 -3.25
N SER A 62 10.30 -24.98 -1.94
CA SER A 62 9.96 -23.93 -0.95
C SER A 62 10.83 -22.68 -1.12
N SER A 63 12.12 -22.85 -1.46
CA SER A 63 13.05 -21.74 -1.74
C SER A 63 12.57 -20.84 -2.88
N LYS A 64 12.13 -21.44 -3.99
CA LYS A 64 11.71 -20.70 -5.19
C LYS A 64 10.38 -19.98 -4.99
N VAL A 65 9.52 -20.52 -4.13
CA VAL A 65 8.26 -19.86 -3.73
C VAL A 65 8.57 -18.59 -2.93
N ASP A 66 9.54 -18.63 -2.02
CA ASP A 66 9.86 -17.48 -1.19
C ASP A 66 10.59 -16.38 -1.98
N GLU A 67 11.45 -16.74 -2.93
CA GLU A 67 12.02 -15.79 -3.90
C GLU A 67 10.93 -15.09 -4.72
N LEU A 68 9.94 -15.85 -5.21
CA LEU A 68 8.85 -15.30 -6.01
C LEU A 68 7.94 -14.36 -5.18
N LYS A 69 7.65 -14.72 -3.93
CA LYS A 69 6.92 -13.85 -2.99
C LYS A 69 7.67 -12.54 -2.73
N ALA A 70 8.99 -12.61 -2.52
CA ALA A 70 9.82 -11.43 -2.30
C ALA A 70 9.81 -10.51 -3.52
N HIS A 71 9.98 -11.08 -4.72
CA HIS A 71 9.92 -10.35 -5.99
C HIS A 71 8.56 -9.67 -6.20
N ASN A 72 7.46 -10.40 -6.04
CA ASN A 72 6.11 -9.85 -6.21
C ASN A 72 5.76 -8.79 -5.16
N THR A 73 6.26 -8.97 -3.93
CA THR A 73 6.14 -7.96 -2.86
C THR A 73 6.86 -6.67 -3.25
N PHE A 74 8.07 -6.77 -3.80
CA PHE A 74 8.83 -5.62 -4.26
C PHE A 74 8.11 -4.86 -5.38
N ILE A 75 7.56 -5.57 -6.37
CA ILE A 75 6.78 -4.97 -7.46
C ILE A 75 5.58 -4.20 -6.91
N LEU A 76 4.77 -4.85 -6.06
CA LEU A 76 3.54 -4.25 -5.56
C LEU A 76 3.82 -3.02 -4.67
N LYS A 77 4.86 -3.08 -3.83
CA LYS A 77 5.30 -1.93 -3.03
C LYS A 77 5.77 -0.77 -3.92
N THR A 78 6.55 -1.07 -4.95
CA THR A 78 7.06 -0.05 -5.87
C THR A 78 5.92 0.61 -6.64
N ALA A 79 4.99 -0.18 -7.17
CA ALA A 79 3.80 0.33 -7.85
C ALA A 79 2.94 1.19 -6.94
N TYR A 80 2.75 0.77 -5.69
CA TYR A 80 1.97 1.55 -4.72
C TYR A 80 2.65 2.88 -4.36
N CYS A 81 3.98 2.91 -4.23
CA CYS A 81 4.72 4.16 -4.01
C CYS A 81 4.55 5.16 -5.18
N GLN A 82 4.47 4.64 -6.41
CA GLN A 82 4.29 5.45 -7.62
C GLN A 82 2.83 5.86 -7.85
N CYS A 83 1.87 5.03 -7.44
CA CYS A 83 0.44 5.24 -7.61
C CYS A 83 -0.32 4.63 -6.41
N PRO A 84 -0.56 5.39 -5.33
CA PRO A 84 -1.25 4.92 -4.13
C PRO A 84 -2.77 4.86 -4.36
N ASN A 85 -3.18 4.03 -5.32
CA ASN A 85 -4.56 3.78 -5.69
C ASN A 85 -4.79 2.27 -5.81
N TYR A 86 -5.41 1.68 -4.77
CA TYR A 86 -5.70 0.25 -4.73
C TYR A 86 -6.62 -0.20 -5.85
N ASP A 87 -7.66 0.57 -6.18
CA ASP A 87 -8.62 0.19 -7.23
C ASP A 87 -7.92 0.02 -8.57
N LYS A 88 -7.05 0.97 -8.95
CA LYS A 88 -6.29 0.89 -10.20
C LYS A 88 -5.32 -0.30 -10.19
N ILE A 89 -4.54 -0.45 -9.11
CA ILE A 89 -3.55 -1.52 -8.98
C ILE A 89 -4.22 -2.90 -9.05
N LEU A 90 -5.29 -3.11 -8.28
CA LEU A 90 -5.99 -4.40 -8.23
C LEU A 90 -6.66 -4.73 -9.55
N ASN A 91 -7.27 -3.75 -10.23
CA ASN A 91 -7.86 -3.96 -11.54
C ASN A 91 -6.84 -4.40 -12.59
N VAL A 92 -5.64 -3.82 -12.60
CA VAL A 92 -4.54 -4.25 -13.48
C VAL A 92 -4.03 -5.64 -13.08
N ALA A 93 -3.80 -5.85 -11.78
CA ALA A 93 -3.30 -7.12 -11.25
C ALA A 93 -4.21 -8.31 -11.57
N LEU A 94 -5.53 -8.12 -11.48
CA LEU A 94 -6.51 -9.16 -11.76
C LEU A 94 -6.66 -9.48 -13.26
N LYS A 95 -6.52 -8.48 -14.13
CA LYS A 95 -6.71 -8.64 -15.58
C LYS A 95 -5.45 -9.18 -16.28
N GLU A 96 -4.29 -8.65 -15.91
CA GLU A 96 -3.04 -8.84 -16.67
C GLU A 96 -1.89 -9.42 -15.83
N GLY A 97 -2.05 -9.47 -14.51
CA GLY A 97 -1.05 -10.00 -13.59
C GLY A 97 -0.18 -8.93 -12.92
N LEU A 98 0.74 -9.39 -12.07
CA LEU A 98 1.60 -8.52 -11.26
C LEU A 98 2.69 -7.81 -12.09
N GLU A 99 3.21 -8.45 -13.13
CA GLU A 99 4.30 -7.90 -13.95
C GLU A 99 3.87 -6.65 -14.74
N SER A 100 2.62 -6.62 -15.19
CA SER A 100 2.03 -5.47 -15.91
C SER A 100 1.80 -4.24 -15.03
N ILE A 101 1.86 -4.37 -13.70
CA ILE A 101 1.60 -3.24 -12.80
C ILE A 101 2.67 -2.17 -12.97
N THR A 102 3.94 -2.55 -13.11
CA THR A 102 5.06 -1.59 -13.27
C THR A 102 4.93 -0.73 -14.53
N SER A 103 4.33 -1.26 -15.60
CA SER A 103 4.16 -0.52 -16.85
C SER A 103 2.93 0.38 -16.84
N LYS A 104 1.82 -0.04 -16.22
CA LYS A 104 0.52 0.64 -16.26
C LYS A 104 0.20 1.51 -15.05
N CYS A 105 0.82 1.24 -13.90
CA CYS A 105 0.68 2.03 -12.67
C CYS A 105 1.87 2.98 -12.49
N LYS A 106 2.22 3.70 -13.56
CA LYS A 106 3.22 4.78 -13.51
C LYS A 106 2.62 6.07 -12.99
N LEU A 107 3.50 6.95 -12.53
CA LEU A 107 3.18 8.32 -12.20
C LEU A 107 2.62 9.02 -13.43
N THR A 108 1.36 9.43 -13.37
CA THR A 108 0.73 10.26 -14.40
C THR A 108 0.65 11.69 -13.90
N PRO A 109 0.77 12.71 -14.77
CA PRO A 109 0.63 14.12 -14.37
C PRO A 109 -0.69 14.40 -13.64
N GLU A 110 -1.75 13.63 -13.93
CA GLU A 110 -3.04 13.76 -13.24
C GLU A 110 -3.04 13.22 -11.79
N ASN A 111 -2.05 12.42 -11.41
CA ASN A 111 -1.94 11.78 -10.10
C ASN A 111 -0.58 12.13 -9.46
N PHE A 112 -0.46 13.33 -8.89
CA PHE A 112 0.76 13.78 -8.20
C PHE A 112 0.98 13.17 -6.81
N LYS A 113 0.06 12.33 -6.32
CA LYS A 113 0.21 11.74 -5.00
C LYS A 113 1.18 10.56 -5.08
N VAL A 114 2.47 10.82 -4.86
CA VAL A 114 3.47 9.78 -4.56
C VAL A 114 3.58 9.58 -3.07
N MET A 115 3.90 8.35 -2.65
CA MET A 115 4.32 8.13 -1.27
C MET A 115 5.84 8.31 -1.20
N PRO A 116 6.35 9.38 -0.54
CA PRO A 116 7.78 9.54 -0.37
C PRO A 116 8.30 8.39 0.50
N ARG A 117 9.39 7.76 0.06
CA ARG A 117 10.12 6.84 0.92
C ARG A 117 11.02 7.66 1.82
N ILE A 118 10.64 7.77 3.07
CA ILE A 118 11.52 8.30 4.11
C ILE A 118 12.55 7.20 4.39
N GLY A 119 13.82 7.48 4.13
CA GLY A 119 14.89 6.57 4.52
C GLY A 119 14.99 6.55 6.05
N THR A 120 14.95 5.35 6.62
CA THR A 120 15.22 5.13 8.04
C THR A 120 16.55 4.42 8.19
N GLY A 121 17.34 4.75 9.22
CA GLY A 121 18.63 4.10 9.48
C GLY A 121 19.84 4.87 8.94
N PHE A 122 19.72 6.17 8.73
CA PHE A 122 20.87 7.05 8.55
C PHE A 122 21.56 7.30 9.89
N SER A 123 22.88 7.21 9.92
CA SER A 123 23.69 7.69 11.05
C SER A 123 23.66 9.22 11.13
N ASP A 124 24.05 9.78 12.28
CA ASP A 124 24.15 11.24 12.43
C ASP A 124 25.12 11.85 11.40
N ASP A 125 26.16 11.10 11.02
CA ASP A 125 27.12 11.51 9.98
C ASP A 125 26.47 11.52 8.58
N ASP A 126 25.68 10.49 8.24
CA ASP A 126 24.93 10.44 6.98
C ASP A 126 23.94 11.61 6.87
N LEU A 127 23.27 11.95 7.97
CA LEU A 127 22.33 13.07 8.03
C LEU A 127 23.03 14.40 7.84
N LYS A 128 24.22 14.57 8.41
CA LYS A 128 25.03 15.78 8.26
C LYS A 128 25.49 15.97 6.81
N VAL A 129 26.01 14.91 6.20
CA VAL A 129 26.44 14.92 4.78
C VAL A 129 25.26 15.23 3.86
N GLN A 130 24.10 14.61 4.08
CA GLN A 130 22.90 14.87 3.30
C GLN A 130 22.40 16.31 3.48
N TYR A 131 22.44 16.84 4.70
CA TYR A 131 22.06 18.22 4.97
C TYR A 131 22.98 19.21 4.23
N GLU A 132 24.29 19.01 4.29
CA GLU A 132 25.27 19.83 3.57
C GLU A 132 25.04 19.76 2.05
N MET A 133 24.85 18.56 1.50
CA MET A 133 24.57 18.36 0.07
C MET A 133 23.25 19.00 -0.39
N LEU A 134 22.19 18.89 0.40
CA LEU A 134 20.87 19.43 0.06
C LEU A 134 20.74 20.93 0.34
N SER A 135 21.68 21.52 1.10
CA SER A 135 21.68 22.95 1.41
C SER A 135 21.77 23.81 0.15
N GLU A 136 22.47 23.34 -0.89
CA GLU A 136 22.60 24.00 -2.19
C GLU A 136 21.25 24.08 -2.95
N TYR A 137 20.35 23.13 -2.70
CA TYR A 137 19.04 23.02 -3.37
C TYR A 137 17.89 23.50 -2.48
N LYS A 138 18.20 24.17 -1.37
CA LYS A 138 17.18 24.66 -0.44
C LYS A 138 16.38 25.79 -1.09
N ILE A 139 15.11 25.51 -1.37
CA ILE A 139 14.17 26.51 -1.88
C ILE A 139 13.65 27.31 -0.68
N GLU A 140 13.94 28.61 -0.62
CA GLU A 140 13.57 29.48 0.51
C GLU A 140 12.05 29.69 0.66
N LYS A 141 11.29 29.61 -0.43
CA LYS A 141 9.83 29.74 -0.43
C LYS A 141 9.18 28.71 -1.37
N VAL A 142 8.19 28.00 -0.84
CA VAL A 142 7.36 27.09 -1.65
C VAL A 142 6.58 27.93 -2.66
N TRP A 143 6.79 27.65 -3.94
CA TRP A 143 5.97 28.24 -5.01
C TRP A 143 4.59 27.59 -4.95
N TYR A 144 3.61 28.31 -4.42
CA TYR A 144 2.21 27.93 -4.59
C TYR A 144 1.83 28.20 -6.04
N TYR A 145 1.80 27.15 -6.85
CA TYR A 145 1.06 27.19 -8.11
C TYR A 145 -0.43 27.13 -7.74
N PHE A 146 -1.06 28.30 -7.71
CA PHE A 146 -2.51 28.42 -7.85
C PHE A 146 -2.87 28.33 -9.35
#